data_AF-A0A7Y8I2E7-F1
#
_entry.id   AF-A0A7Y8I2E7-F1
#
_cell.length_a   1.000
_cell.length_b   1.000
_cell.length_c   1.000
_cell.angle_alpha   90.00
_cell.angle_beta   90.00
_cell.angle_gamma   90.00
#
_symmetry.space_group_name_H-M   'P 1'
#
loop_
_entity.id
_entity.type
_entity.pdbx_description
1 polymer ?
#
loop_
_entity_poly.entity_id
_entity_poly.type
_entity_poly.pdbx_seq_one_letter_code
_entity_poly.pdbx_strand_id
1 'polypeptide(L)'
;MISVADDWSDTWASQEIDVSLQQHSPLWIESAWRDRDGVVFGWYHHEPEGVCASGGLTAPKIGALVSYDGGKTIKDLGIVLESGDPVDCSSMNGFFAGGHGDFSVILDRSRRYFYFFFTNYAGGLQSQGVATARLAFEDRFRPAGSVYKYYAGKWEEPGIGGRVTPIFPARQSWQREDTDSFWGPAVHWNTFLRQYVMLLNRSCCRSNWPQEGIYITYAKDLTVPPSWQAPRRIMDGAEANGYYPQVVGQGPGESDSLAGETARLFVHGVSRWLISFLPGGAVGEDPIVDDSRIPTAPPVAGQ
;
A
#
# COMPACT_ATOMS: atom_id res chain seq x y z
N MET A 1 -3.45 14.28 -9.54
CA MET A 1 -3.73 15.56 -8.85
C MET A 1 -2.66 15.75 -7.78
N ILE A 2 -2.22 16.98 -7.55
CA ILE A 2 -1.42 17.37 -6.38
C ILE A 2 -2.22 18.38 -5.57
N SER A 3 -2.17 18.25 -4.25
CA SER A 3 -2.74 19.21 -3.31
C SER A 3 -1.60 19.89 -2.55
N VAL A 4 -1.62 21.22 -2.51
CA VAL A 4 -0.60 22.06 -1.85
C VAL A 4 -1.25 22.99 -0.83
N ALA A 5 -0.54 23.25 0.27
CA ALA A 5 -0.88 24.23 1.28
C ALA A 5 0.43 24.89 1.78
N ASP A 6 0.36 26.14 2.25
CA ASP A 6 1.53 26.86 2.77
C ASP A 6 1.96 26.30 4.14
N ASP A 7 0.99 25.92 4.97
CA ASP A 7 1.15 25.15 6.21
C ASP A 7 0.16 23.96 6.28
N TRP A 8 0.42 22.98 7.14
CA TRP A 8 -0.41 21.79 7.32
C TRP A 8 -1.84 22.11 7.79
N SER A 9 -2.03 23.27 8.43
CA SER A 9 -3.33 23.78 8.90
C SER A 9 -4.06 24.67 7.89
N ASP A 10 -3.43 25.01 6.76
CA ASP A 10 -4.01 25.93 5.78
C ASP A 10 -5.00 25.24 4.83
N THR A 11 -5.68 26.06 4.03
CA THR A 11 -6.57 25.54 2.98
C THR A 11 -5.74 24.89 1.87
N TRP A 12 -6.08 23.66 1.54
CA TRP A 12 -5.43 22.90 0.48
C TRP A 12 -5.98 23.31 -0.89
N ALA A 13 -5.08 23.64 -1.81
CA ALA A 13 -5.39 23.89 -3.22
C ALA A 13 -4.98 22.67 -4.05
N SER A 14 -5.90 22.16 -4.87
CA SER A 14 -5.65 21.01 -5.73
C SER A 14 -5.51 21.41 -7.19
N GLN A 15 -4.56 20.80 -7.89
CA GLN A 15 -4.38 20.95 -9.33
C GLN A 15 -4.13 19.59 -9.99
N GLU A 16 -4.53 19.46 -11.26
CA GLU A 16 -4.16 18.30 -12.06
C GLU A 16 -2.67 18.32 -12.40
N ILE A 17 -2.08 17.13 -12.56
CA ILE A 17 -0.71 16.96 -13.04
C ILE A 17 -0.83 16.37 -14.43
N ASP A 18 -0.11 16.95 -15.38
CA ASP A 18 0.01 16.37 -16.71
C ASP A 18 0.85 15.09 -16.66
N VAL A 19 0.22 13.96 -16.97
CA VAL A 19 0.84 12.63 -17.05
C VAL A 19 0.90 12.09 -18.48
N SER A 20 0.59 12.92 -19.49
CA SER A 20 0.49 12.52 -20.90
C SER A 20 1.81 12.01 -21.50
N LEU A 21 2.95 12.41 -20.92
CA LEU A 21 4.29 12.00 -21.36
C LEU A 21 4.80 10.72 -20.68
N GLN A 22 4.01 10.11 -19.79
CA GLN A 22 4.43 8.87 -19.13
C GLN A 22 4.29 7.68 -20.09
N GLN A 23 5.29 6.79 -20.09
CA GLN A 23 5.34 5.65 -21.02
C GLN A 23 4.35 4.55 -20.64
N HIS A 24 4.01 4.45 -19.35
CA HIS A 24 3.16 3.40 -18.81
C HIS A 24 1.84 4.02 -18.35
N SER A 25 0.78 3.84 -19.13
CA SER A 25 -0.58 4.31 -18.85
C SER A 25 -1.59 3.18 -19.09
N PRO A 26 -2.69 3.05 -18.30
CA PRO A 26 -3.04 3.88 -17.15
C PRO A 26 -2.07 3.71 -15.97
N LEU A 27 -1.97 4.75 -15.13
CA LEU A 27 -1.17 4.74 -13.91
C LEU A 27 -1.88 5.48 -12.78
N TRP A 28 -1.73 5.01 -11.55
CA TRP A 28 -2.06 5.77 -10.33
C TRP A 28 -0.97 5.58 -9.28
N ILE A 29 -0.66 6.66 -8.57
CA ILE A 29 0.38 6.68 -7.54
C ILE A 29 -0.20 6.13 -6.25
N GLU A 30 0.37 5.04 -5.74
CA GLU A 30 -0.08 4.40 -4.49
C GLU A 30 0.85 4.70 -3.32
N SER A 31 2.07 5.17 -3.59
CA SER A 31 3.02 5.52 -2.54
C SER A 31 3.97 6.63 -2.98
N ALA A 32 4.33 7.50 -2.04
CA ALA A 32 5.28 8.58 -2.24
C ALA A 32 6.20 8.74 -1.03
N TRP A 33 7.41 9.21 -1.29
CA TRP A 33 8.39 9.54 -0.26
C TRP A 33 9.16 10.80 -0.65
N ARG A 34 9.24 11.76 0.27
CA ARG A 34 9.95 13.02 0.07
C ARG A 34 11.30 12.99 0.78
N ASP A 35 12.37 13.25 0.04
CA ASP A 35 13.73 13.40 0.59
C ASP A 35 13.90 14.80 1.21
N ARG A 36 14.99 14.97 1.97
CA ARG A 36 15.29 16.21 2.71
C ARG A 36 15.57 17.40 1.81
N ASP A 37 16.03 17.17 0.59
CA ASP A 37 16.27 18.19 -0.43
C ASP A 37 14.99 18.59 -1.19
N GLY A 38 13.85 17.95 -0.85
CA GLY A 38 12.55 18.23 -1.44
C GLY A 38 12.22 17.39 -2.67
N VAL A 39 13.13 16.52 -3.15
CA VAL A 39 12.84 15.57 -4.22
C VAL A 39 11.79 14.58 -3.74
N VAL A 40 10.78 14.32 -4.57
CA VAL A 40 9.72 13.36 -4.28
C VAL A 40 9.91 12.14 -5.16
N PHE A 41 10.05 10.98 -4.55
CA PHE A 41 9.98 9.69 -5.21
C PHE A 41 8.56 9.16 -5.07
N GLY A 42 8.04 8.57 -6.14
CA GLY A 42 6.73 7.96 -6.14
C GLY A 42 6.79 6.59 -6.81
N TRP A 43 5.78 5.79 -6.53
CA TRP A 43 5.59 4.51 -7.15
C TRP A 43 4.15 4.38 -7.59
N TYR A 44 3.98 3.85 -8.79
CA TYR A 44 2.67 3.77 -9.44
C TYR A 44 2.30 2.32 -9.75
N HIS A 45 1.01 2.07 -9.66
CA HIS A 45 0.36 0.87 -10.15
C HIS A 45 0.07 1.09 -11.63
N HIS A 46 0.47 0.13 -12.46
CA HIS A 46 0.21 0.13 -13.89
C HIS A 46 -0.52 -1.14 -14.29
N GLU A 47 -1.74 -0.98 -14.80
CA GLU A 47 -2.56 -2.05 -15.33
C GLU A 47 -2.52 -2.02 -16.87
N PRO A 48 -1.69 -2.85 -17.52
CA PRO A 48 -1.61 -2.88 -18.97
C PRO A 48 -2.90 -3.40 -19.59
N GLU A 49 -3.28 -2.84 -20.73
CA GLU A 49 -4.39 -3.32 -21.55
C GLU A 49 -3.98 -4.53 -22.40
N GLY A 50 -4.96 -5.31 -22.87
CA GLY A 50 -4.73 -6.38 -23.85
C GLY A 50 -3.95 -7.59 -23.33
N VAL A 51 -3.83 -7.75 -22.00
CA VAL A 51 -3.15 -8.90 -21.37
C VAL A 51 -3.82 -10.21 -21.76
N CYS A 52 -5.15 -10.24 -21.78
CA CYS A 52 -5.96 -11.37 -22.22
C CYS A 52 -6.73 -11.01 -23.48
N ALA A 53 -6.84 -11.96 -24.43
CA ALA A 53 -7.56 -11.76 -25.69
C ALA A 53 -9.06 -11.43 -25.50
N SER A 54 -9.63 -11.82 -24.37
CA SER A 54 -11.01 -11.55 -23.97
C SER A 54 -11.10 -11.39 -22.44
N GLY A 55 -12.09 -10.64 -21.95
CA GLY A 55 -12.48 -10.68 -20.53
C GLY A 55 -11.99 -9.54 -19.64
N GLY A 56 -11.37 -8.49 -20.19
CA GLY A 56 -11.03 -7.26 -19.45
C GLY A 56 -9.97 -7.42 -18.35
N LEU A 57 -9.48 -8.64 -18.12
CA LEU A 57 -8.46 -8.92 -17.12
C LEU A 57 -7.14 -8.25 -17.47
N THR A 58 -6.47 -7.72 -16.46
CA THR A 58 -5.11 -7.18 -16.54
C THR A 58 -4.15 -7.96 -15.65
N ALA A 59 -2.88 -7.62 -15.69
CA ALA A 59 -1.83 -8.16 -14.82
C ALA A 59 -0.95 -6.99 -14.38
N PRO A 60 -1.21 -6.41 -13.19
CA PRO A 60 -0.56 -5.20 -12.78
C PRO A 60 0.95 -5.32 -12.62
N LYS A 61 1.60 -4.17 -12.79
CA LYS A 61 3.02 -3.94 -12.61
C LYS A 61 3.21 -2.72 -11.71
N ILE A 62 4.36 -2.66 -11.04
CA ILE A 62 4.72 -1.50 -10.21
C ILE A 62 5.88 -0.78 -10.86
N GLY A 63 5.71 0.52 -11.12
CA GLY A 63 6.77 1.39 -11.61
C GLY A 63 7.18 2.44 -10.60
N ALA A 64 8.26 3.14 -10.91
CA ALA A 64 8.80 4.21 -10.09
C ALA A 64 8.85 5.53 -10.88
N LEU A 65 8.71 6.64 -10.17
CA LEU A 65 8.83 7.99 -10.73
C LEU A 65 9.57 8.91 -9.76
N VAL A 66 10.01 10.05 -10.29
CA VAL A 66 10.63 11.12 -9.50
C VAL A 66 10.08 12.47 -9.91
N SER A 67 9.97 13.37 -8.93
CA SER A 67 9.66 14.78 -9.10
C SER A 67 10.69 15.65 -8.39
N TYR A 68 11.14 16.70 -9.07
CA TYR A 68 12.13 17.67 -8.56
C TYR A 68 11.49 19.00 -8.13
N ASP A 69 10.17 19.13 -8.27
CA ASP A 69 9.42 20.37 -8.03
C ASP A 69 8.23 20.17 -7.07
N GLY A 70 8.36 19.20 -6.17
CA GLY A 70 7.38 18.91 -5.13
C GLY A 70 6.16 18.13 -5.61
N GLY A 71 6.26 17.43 -6.74
CA GLY A 71 5.19 16.63 -7.33
C GLY A 71 4.40 17.33 -8.44
N LYS A 72 4.83 18.50 -8.91
CA LYS A 72 4.12 19.25 -9.97
C LYS A 72 4.40 18.67 -11.35
N THR A 73 5.60 18.17 -11.57
CA THR A 73 5.97 17.36 -12.75
C THR A 73 6.54 16.02 -12.30
N ILE A 74 6.32 14.99 -13.11
CA ILE A 74 6.82 13.64 -12.85
C ILE A 74 7.64 13.11 -14.02
N LYS A 75 8.70 12.39 -13.68
CA LYS A 75 9.54 11.64 -14.62
C LYS A 75 9.45 10.16 -14.31
N ASP A 76 8.98 9.37 -15.26
CA ASP A 76 9.00 7.91 -15.21
C ASP A 76 10.44 7.39 -15.08
N LEU A 77 10.66 6.49 -14.12
CA LEU A 77 11.91 5.76 -13.92
C LEU A 77 11.80 4.29 -14.34
N GLY A 78 10.65 3.90 -14.89
CA GLY A 78 10.36 2.58 -15.44
C GLY A 78 9.69 1.62 -14.46
N ILE A 79 9.30 0.46 -14.99
CA ILE A 79 8.79 -0.67 -14.20
C ILE A 79 9.90 -1.24 -13.32
N VAL A 80 9.58 -1.48 -12.05
CA VAL A 80 10.50 -2.00 -11.03
C VAL A 80 10.07 -3.34 -10.45
N LEU A 81 8.78 -3.68 -10.49
CA LEU A 81 8.26 -5.00 -10.15
C LEU A 81 7.30 -5.52 -11.21
N GLU A 82 7.52 -6.76 -11.62
CA GLU A 82 6.65 -7.51 -12.53
C GLU A 82 6.69 -9.01 -12.19
N SER A 83 5.57 -9.71 -12.36
CA SER A 83 5.46 -11.15 -12.15
C SER A 83 6.37 -11.93 -13.11
N GLY A 84 6.99 -13.00 -12.61
CA GLY A 84 7.64 -14.01 -13.46
C GLY A 84 6.72 -15.15 -13.86
N ASP A 85 5.60 -15.30 -13.17
CA ASP A 85 4.59 -16.30 -13.47
C ASP A 85 3.72 -15.86 -14.66
N PRO A 86 3.28 -16.81 -15.50
CA PRO A 86 2.41 -16.52 -16.64
C PRO A 86 1.06 -16.00 -16.17
N VAL A 87 0.42 -15.20 -17.03
CA VAL A 87 -0.96 -14.75 -16.83
C VAL A 87 -1.94 -15.91 -17.03
N ASP A 88 -2.98 -15.95 -16.20
CA ASP A 88 -4.08 -16.90 -16.28
C ASP A 88 -5.37 -16.20 -16.71
N CYS A 89 -5.63 -16.23 -18.01
CA CYS A 89 -6.84 -15.64 -18.60
C CYS A 89 -8.12 -16.45 -18.34
N SER A 90 -8.04 -17.56 -17.61
CA SER A 90 -9.20 -18.30 -17.11
C SER A 90 -9.64 -17.87 -15.71
N SER A 91 -8.94 -16.88 -15.13
CA SER A 91 -9.25 -16.31 -13.83
C SER A 91 -10.72 -15.88 -13.70
N MET A 92 -11.34 -16.30 -12.61
CA MET A 92 -12.76 -16.06 -12.31
C MET A 92 -12.97 -14.92 -11.30
N ASN A 93 -11.91 -14.16 -10.97
CA ASN A 93 -12.03 -13.05 -10.02
C ASN A 93 -12.63 -11.77 -10.61
N GLY A 94 -12.63 -11.63 -11.93
CA GLY A 94 -13.18 -10.46 -12.64
C GLY A 94 -12.25 -9.25 -12.75
N PHE A 95 -11.04 -9.31 -12.20
CA PHE A 95 -10.07 -8.20 -12.15
C PHE A 95 -8.74 -8.58 -12.80
N PHE A 96 -8.02 -9.55 -12.26
CA PHE A 96 -6.64 -9.85 -12.62
C PHE A 96 -6.42 -11.28 -13.09
N ALA A 97 -5.62 -11.40 -14.13
CA ALA A 97 -5.04 -12.66 -14.62
C ALA A 97 -3.72 -13.02 -13.90
N GLY A 98 -3.18 -12.15 -13.06
CA GLY A 98 -1.89 -12.31 -12.40
C GLY A 98 -1.31 -10.95 -12.02
N GLY A 99 0.01 -10.81 -11.95
CA GLY A 99 0.70 -9.54 -11.69
C GLY A 99 0.99 -9.20 -10.23
N HIS A 100 1.63 -8.03 -10.04
CA HIS A 100 1.93 -7.41 -8.76
C HIS A 100 1.27 -6.04 -8.70
N GLY A 101 0.45 -5.80 -7.70
CA GLY A 101 -0.27 -4.53 -7.53
C GLY A 101 -0.63 -4.27 -6.09
N ASP A 102 -1.41 -3.21 -5.87
CA ASP A 102 -2.00 -2.82 -4.59
C ASP A 102 -0.97 -2.85 -3.47
N PHE A 103 -0.17 -1.79 -3.39
CA PHE A 103 1.07 -1.77 -2.66
C PHE A 103 1.29 -0.49 -1.87
N SER A 104 2.27 -0.54 -0.97
CA SER A 104 2.87 0.64 -0.36
C SER A 104 4.39 0.49 -0.28
N VAL A 105 5.08 1.62 -0.21
CA VAL A 105 6.54 1.68 -0.11
C VAL A 105 6.92 2.51 1.11
N ILE A 106 7.85 1.99 1.92
CA ILE A 106 8.36 2.69 3.10
C ILE A 106 9.88 2.63 3.16
N LEU A 107 10.51 3.76 3.46
CA LEU A 107 11.94 3.81 3.78
C LEU A 107 12.16 3.33 5.22
N ASP A 108 13.09 2.40 5.40
CA ASP A 108 13.41 1.89 6.72
C ASP A 108 14.05 2.96 7.62
N ARG A 109 14.02 2.75 8.94
CA ARG A 109 14.51 3.75 9.90
C ARG A 109 16.02 4.00 9.80
N SER A 110 16.79 3.05 9.26
CA SER A 110 18.23 3.22 9.01
C SER A 110 18.55 3.88 7.67
N ARG A 111 17.54 4.21 6.85
CA ARG A 111 17.66 4.80 5.51
C ARG A 111 18.56 4.00 4.56
N ARG A 112 18.54 2.68 4.67
CA ARG A 112 19.29 1.77 3.82
C ARG A 112 18.46 1.22 2.67
N TYR A 113 17.18 0.95 2.92
CA TYR A 113 16.31 0.31 1.93
C TYR A 113 14.90 0.88 1.96
N PHE A 114 14.34 1.11 0.77
CA PHE A 114 12.91 1.15 0.58
C PHE A 114 12.37 -0.28 0.54
N TYR A 115 11.32 -0.55 1.30
CA TYR A 115 10.60 -1.82 1.29
C TYR A 115 9.27 -1.63 0.58
N PHE A 116 9.03 -2.49 -0.41
CA PHE A 116 7.77 -2.62 -1.11
C PHE A 116 6.98 -3.71 -0.42
N PHE A 117 5.74 -3.44 -0.07
CA PHE A 117 4.76 -4.44 0.33
C PHE A 117 3.67 -4.42 -0.72
N PHE A 118 3.43 -5.53 -1.38
CA PHE A 118 2.54 -5.60 -2.53
C PHE A 118 1.75 -6.90 -2.52
N THR A 119 0.63 -6.93 -3.24
CA THR A 119 -0.12 -8.15 -3.46
C THR A 119 0.41 -8.84 -4.71
N ASN A 120 0.83 -10.09 -4.56
CA ASN A 120 1.12 -10.97 -5.69
C ASN A 120 -0.14 -11.77 -6.05
N TYR A 121 -0.65 -11.52 -7.26
CA TYR A 121 -1.82 -12.18 -7.83
C TYR A 121 -1.47 -13.40 -8.68
N ALA A 122 -0.19 -13.65 -8.93
CA ALA A 122 0.29 -14.64 -9.89
C ALA A 122 0.89 -15.90 -9.27
N GLY A 123 1.07 -16.92 -10.13
CA GLY A 123 1.70 -18.18 -9.78
C GLY A 123 0.77 -19.14 -9.03
N GLY A 124 1.35 -20.18 -8.43
CA GLY A 124 0.58 -21.14 -7.64
C GLY A 124 0.11 -20.55 -6.29
N LEU A 125 -0.84 -21.22 -5.63
CA LEU A 125 -1.38 -20.76 -4.34
C LEU A 125 -0.31 -20.36 -3.31
N GLN A 126 0.82 -21.09 -3.26
CA GLN A 126 1.90 -20.86 -2.30
C GLN A 126 2.72 -19.58 -2.59
N SER A 127 2.68 -19.02 -3.80
CA SER A 127 3.34 -17.76 -4.13
C SER A 127 2.41 -16.55 -3.98
N GLN A 128 1.10 -16.77 -3.96
CA GLN A 128 0.08 -15.72 -3.92
C GLN A 128 -0.09 -15.10 -2.53
N GLY A 129 -0.55 -13.85 -2.50
CA GLY A 129 -0.84 -13.11 -1.27
C GLY A 129 0.07 -11.90 -1.09
N VAL A 130 0.24 -11.42 0.14
CA VAL A 130 1.05 -10.24 0.42
C VAL A 130 2.53 -10.61 0.41
N ALA A 131 3.31 -10.03 -0.48
CA ALA A 131 4.74 -10.26 -0.66
C ALA A 131 5.55 -8.97 -0.44
N THR A 132 6.88 -9.09 -0.48
CA THR A 132 7.78 -7.95 -0.27
C THR A 132 9.01 -7.99 -1.16
N ALA A 133 9.48 -6.79 -1.50
CA ALA A 133 10.72 -6.53 -2.21
C ALA A 133 11.43 -5.33 -1.58
N ARG A 134 12.69 -5.10 -1.93
CA ARG A 134 13.44 -3.93 -1.45
C ARG A 134 14.32 -3.30 -2.53
N LEU A 135 14.54 -2.01 -2.39
CA LEU A 135 15.42 -1.18 -3.21
C LEU A 135 16.43 -0.50 -2.29
N ALA A 136 17.72 -0.55 -2.61
CA ALA A 136 18.71 0.20 -1.84
C ALA A 136 18.45 1.70 -1.97
N PHE A 137 18.64 2.44 -0.89
CA PHE A 137 18.38 3.89 -0.87
C PHE A 137 19.23 4.65 -1.91
N GLU A 138 20.44 4.17 -2.18
CA GLU A 138 21.35 4.73 -3.18
C GLU A 138 20.86 4.56 -4.63
N ASP A 139 20.07 3.51 -4.90
CA ASP A 139 19.58 3.18 -6.23
C ASP A 139 18.28 3.91 -6.60
N ARG A 140 17.73 4.76 -5.71
CA ARG A 140 16.42 5.43 -5.89
C ARG A 140 16.28 6.27 -7.16
N PHE A 141 17.40 6.76 -7.72
CA PHE A 141 17.39 7.50 -9.00
C PHE A 141 17.49 6.62 -10.24
N ARG A 142 17.82 5.32 -10.07
CA ARG A 142 17.89 4.30 -11.12
C ARG A 142 17.33 2.96 -10.60
N PRO A 143 16.03 2.92 -10.26
CA PRO A 143 15.44 1.80 -9.54
C PRO A 143 15.15 0.58 -10.42
N ALA A 144 14.92 0.78 -11.73
CA ALA A 144 14.68 -0.31 -12.67
C ALA A 144 15.90 -1.25 -12.72
N GLY A 145 15.67 -2.54 -12.45
CA GLY A 145 16.73 -3.55 -12.33
C GLY A 145 17.44 -3.60 -10.97
N SER A 146 17.10 -2.70 -10.04
CA SER A 146 17.76 -2.57 -8.72
C SER A 146 16.85 -2.99 -7.55
N VAL A 147 15.63 -3.43 -7.85
CA VAL A 147 14.69 -3.98 -6.84
C VAL A 147 14.85 -5.48 -6.75
N TYR A 148 14.89 -6.01 -5.52
CA TYR A 148 15.01 -7.44 -5.25
C TYR A 148 13.87 -7.94 -4.37
N LYS A 149 13.19 -9.00 -4.81
CA LYS A 149 12.11 -9.68 -4.09
C LYS A 149 12.66 -10.59 -3.00
N TYR A 150 11.88 -10.74 -1.94
CA TYR A 150 12.13 -11.76 -0.94
C TYR A 150 11.68 -13.14 -1.44
N TYR A 151 12.57 -14.12 -1.39
CA TYR A 151 12.28 -15.49 -1.75
C TYR A 151 13.17 -16.45 -0.94
N ALA A 152 12.55 -17.48 -0.37
CA ALA A 152 13.25 -18.56 0.33
C ALA A 152 14.32 -18.09 1.33
N GLY A 153 14.01 -17.04 2.12
CA GLY A 153 14.92 -16.52 3.14
C GLY A 153 15.89 -15.44 2.66
N LYS A 154 15.87 -15.06 1.38
CA LYS A 154 16.87 -14.18 0.77
C LYS A 154 16.26 -13.06 -0.06
N TRP A 155 17.07 -12.03 -0.34
CA TRP A 155 16.73 -10.87 -1.15
C TRP A 155 17.55 -10.86 -2.45
N GLU A 156 17.42 -11.92 -3.25
CA GLU A 156 18.25 -12.16 -4.44
C GLU A 156 17.41 -12.28 -5.73
N GLU A 157 16.09 -12.47 -5.64
CA GLU A 157 15.24 -12.60 -6.82
C GLU A 157 15.00 -11.23 -7.47
N PRO A 158 15.12 -11.11 -8.80
CA PRO A 158 14.96 -9.83 -9.47
C PRO A 158 13.53 -9.29 -9.38
N GLY A 159 13.39 -7.98 -9.23
CA GLY A 159 12.10 -7.30 -9.16
C GLY A 159 11.21 -7.59 -10.37
N ILE A 160 11.80 -7.70 -11.56
CA ILE A 160 11.13 -8.13 -12.79
C ILE A 160 11.41 -9.62 -12.99
N GLY A 161 10.34 -10.42 -13.14
CA GLY A 161 10.45 -11.84 -13.47
C GLY A 161 10.89 -12.78 -12.33
N GLY A 162 11.38 -12.24 -11.21
CA GLY A 162 11.79 -13.06 -10.06
C GLY A 162 10.61 -13.63 -9.26
N ARG A 163 10.91 -14.67 -8.49
CA ARG A 163 9.98 -15.39 -7.61
C ARG A 163 9.75 -14.64 -6.30
N VAL A 164 8.69 -15.02 -5.58
CA VAL A 164 8.34 -14.44 -4.27
C VAL A 164 8.02 -15.52 -3.25
N THR A 165 8.33 -15.25 -1.98
CA THR A 165 7.74 -15.93 -0.82
C THR A 165 6.85 -14.92 -0.10
N PRO A 166 5.52 -15.15 -0.05
CA PRO A 166 4.62 -14.21 0.60
C PRO A 166 4.84 -14.17 2.13
N ILE A 167 4.66 -12.98 2.70
CA ILE A 167 4.54 -12.76 4.15
C ILE A 167 3.23 -13.38 4.64
N PHE A 168 2.14 -13.09 3.93
CA PHE A 168 0.81 -13.64 4.19
C PHE A 168 0.34 -14.38 2.94
N PRO A 169 0.51 -15.72 2.88
CA PRO A 169 0.05 -16.50 1.74
C PRO A 169 -1.47 -16.45 1.62
N ALA A 170 -1.95 -16.46 0.38
CA ALA A 170 -3.37 -16.64 0.09
C ALA A 170 -3.87 -17.99 0.64
N ARG A 171 -5.10 -18.02 1.15
CA ARG A 171 -5.75 -19.25 1.61
C ARG A 171 -6.48 -19.94 0.48
N GLN A 172 -7.12 -19.15 -0.37
CA GLN A 172 -7.73 -19.58 -1.62
C GLN A 172 -7.20 -18.68 -2.74
N SER A 173 -6.90 -19.30 -3.88
CA SER A 173 -6.18 -18.64 -4.97
C SER A 173 -6.96 -17.46 -5.56
N TRP A 174 -6.25 -16.40 -5.96
CA TRP A 174 -6.82 -15.23 -6.62
C TRP A 174 -7.54 -15.57 -7.92
N GLN A 175 -7.18 -16.63 -8.64
CA GLN A 175 -7.85 -17.02 -9.90
C GLN A 175 -9.25 -17.60 -9.66
N ARG A 176 -9.61 -17.88 -8.40
CA ARG A 176 -10.85 -18.55 -8.05
C ARG A 176 -11.93 -17.52 -7.72
N GLU A 177 -13.16 -17.85 -8.09
CA GLU A 177 -14.34 -17.03 -7.79
C GLU A 177 -14.49 -16.79 -6.28
N ASP A 178 -14.13 -17.78 -5.46
CA ASP A 178 -14.26 -17.79 -4.01
C ASP A 178 -12.95 -17.43 -3.28
N THR A 179 -12.15 -16.51 -3.83
CA THR A 179 -10.87 -16.07 -3.24
C THR A 179 -10.97 -15.76 -1.74
N ASP A 180 -9.93 -16.11 -0.97
CA ASP A 180 -9.72 -15.78 0.43
C ASP A 180 -8.25 -15.40 0.62
N SER A 181 -7.96 -14.10 0.65
CA SER A 181 -6.60 -13.59 0.80
C SER A 181 -6.59 -12.17 1.35
N PHE A 182 -5.51 -11.85 2.06
CA PHE A 182 -5.16 -10.47 2.38
C PHE A 182 -4.56 -9.77 1.16
N TRP A 183 -4.79 -8.47 1.04
CA TRP A 183 -4.27 -7.63 -0.05
C TRP A 183 -4.26 -6.15 0.29
N GLY A 184 -3.64 -5.35 -0.58
CA GLY A 184 -3.52 -3.90 -0.46
C GLY A 184 -2.84 -3.44 0.84
N PRO A 185 -1.63 -3.93 1.16
CA PRO A 185 -0.89 -3.49 2.35
C PRO A 185 -0.61 -1.98 2.35
N ALA A 186 -1.07 -1.28 3.38
CA ALA A 186 -0.66 0.10 3.68
C ALA A 186 0.23 0.11 4.93
N VAL A 187 1.51 0.46 4.77
CA VAL A 187 2.52 0.38 5.83
C VAL A 187 3.00 1.75 6.28
N HIS A 188 3.06 1.94 7.60
CA HIS A 188 3.67 3.12 8.21
C HIS A 188 4.57 2.74 9.39
N TRP A 189 5.48 3.65 9.76
CA TRP A 189 6.16 3.59 11.05
C TRP A 189 5.31 4.28 12.12
N ASN A 190 5.01 3.55 13.21
CA ASN A 190 4.32 4.13 14.35
C ASN A 190 5.33 4.59 15.41
N THR A 191 5.38 5.89 15.71
CA THR A 191 6.35 6.49 16.63
C THR A 191 6.06 6.16 18.09
N PHE A 192 4.78 6.03 18.46
CA PHE A 192 4.33 5.68 19.81
C PHE A 192 4.68 4.23 20.15
N LEU A 193 4.37 3.29 19.26
CA LEU A 193 4.66 1.88 19.43
C LEU A 193 6.12 1.51 19.14
N ARG A 194 6.84 2.35 18.41
CA ARG A 194 8.21 2.12 17.90
C ARG A 194 8.30 0.82 17.10
N GLN A 195 7.34 0.62 16.20
CA GLN A 195 7.30 -0.52 15.28
C GLN A 195 6.54 -0.14 14.00
N TYR A 196 6.68 -0.97 12.97
CA TYR A 196 5.90 -0.86 11.75
C TYR A 196 4.51 -1.43 11.96
N VAL A 197 3.53 -0.79 11.33
CA VAL A 197 2.14 -1.20 11.30
C VAL A 197 1.75 -1.36 9.84
N MET A 198 1.01 -2.43 9.54
CA MET A 198 0.42 -2.66 8.23
C MET A 198 -1.09 -2.81 8.38
N LEU A 199 -1.84 -2.05 7.57
CA LEU A 199 -3.26 -2.28 7.36
C LEU A 199 -3.48 -3.08 6.09
N LEU A 200 -4.48 -3.95 6.11
CA LEU A 200 -4.79 -4.89 5.03
C LEU A 200 -6.28 -4.97 4.79
N ASN A 201 -6.67 -5.14 3.53
CA ASN A 201 -7.96 -5.69 3.18
C ASN A 201 -7.92 -7.21 3.30
N ARG A 202 -9.07 -7.83 3.52
CA ARG A 202 -9.28 -9.25 3.24
C ARG A 202 -10.47 -9.40 2.33
N SER A 203 -10.25 -9.94 1.14
CA SER A 203 -11.35 -10.37 0.27
C SER A 203 -11.70 -11.80 0.64
N CYS A 204 -12.99 -12.10 0.82
CA CYS A 204 -13.37 -13.48 1.10
C CYS A 204 -14.70 -13.96 0.55
N CYS A 205 -14.52 -15.15 -0.01
CA CYS A 205 -15.37 -16.33 -0.09
C CYS A 205 -16.52 -16.31 -1.08
N ARG A 206 -16.63 -15.28 -1.92
CA ARG A 206 -17.57 -15.20 -3.06
C ARG A 206 -16.97 -14.33 -4.18
N SER A 207 -17.64 -14.32 -5.34
CA SER A 207 -17.24 -13.53 -6.51
C SER A 207 -17.07 -12.04 -6.25
N ASN A 208 -16.21 -11.41 -7.07
CA ASN A 208 -15.95 -9.97 -7.08
C ASN A 208 -15.28 -9.43 -5.81
N TRP A 209 -14.42 -10.24 -5.20
CA TRP A 209 -13.51 -9.82 -4.11
C TRP A 209 -14.19 -9.11 -2.93
N PRO A 210 -15.33 -9.59 -2.43
CA PRO A 210 -16.09 -8.87 -1.41
C PRO A 210 -15.24 -8.61 -0.17
N GLN A 211 -15.30 -7.37 0.33
CA GLN A 211 -14.62 -6.97 1.55
C GLN A 211 -15.16 -7.76 2.74
N GLU A 212 -14.30 -8.59 3.36
CA GLU A 212 -14.62 -9.26 4.62
C GLU A 212 -14.29 -8.37 5.82
N GLY A 213 -13.22 -7.58 5.71
CA GLY A 213 -12.88 -6.60 6.74
C GLY A 213 -11.50 -5.97 6.56
N ILE A 214 -11.21 -5.01 7.43
CA ILE A 214 -9.91 -4.36 7.55
C ILE A 214 -9.14 -5.02 8.70
N TYR A 215 -7.87 -5.29 8.46
CA TYR A 215 -6.98 -5.97 9.39
C TYR A 215 -5.75 -5.13 9.69
N ILE A 216 -5.17 -5.36 10.86
CA ILE A 216 -3.92 -4.76 11.32
C ILE A 216 -2.89 -5.83 11.68
N THR A 217 -1.62 -5.55 11.41
CA THR A 217 -0.49 -6.36 11.84
C THR A 217 0.74 -5.48 12.11
N TYR A 218 1.73 -6.04 12.82
CA TYR A 218 2.88 -5.34 13.35
C TYR A 218 4.18 -6.10 13.07
N ALA A 219 5.26 -5.35 12.83
CA ALA A 219 6.62 -5.87 12.76
C ALA A 219 7.62 -4.84 13.31
N LYS A 220 8.69 -5.30 13.96
CA LYS A 220 9.77 -4.42 14.40
C LYS A 220 10.89 -4.28 13.38
N ASP A 221 11.09 -5.30 12.56
CA ASP A 221 12.23 -5.42 11.66
C ASP A 221 11.79 -5.89 10.28
N LEU A 222 11.89 -5.00 9.28
CA LEU A 222 11.52 -5.31 7.90
C LEU A 222 12.54 -6.22 7.19
N THR A 223 13.74 -6.40 7.76
CA THR A 223 14.76 -7.29 7.17
C THR A 223 14.40 -8.77 7.31
N VAL A 224 13.43 -9.09 8.19
CA VAL A 224 12.93 -10.43 8.46
C VAL A 224 11.43 -10.49 8.11
N PRO A 225 11.04 -10.70 6.84
CA PRO A 225 9.63 -10.69 6.43
C PRO A 225 8.72 -11.66 7.21
N PRO A 226 9.16 -12.86 7.64
CA PRO A 226 8.31 -13.72 8.49
C PRO A 226 8.07 -13.19 9.92
N SER A 227 8.66 -12.04 10.31
CA SER A 227 8.49 -11.46 11.66
C SER A 227 7.19 -10.69 11.86
N TRP A 228 6.42 -10.46 10.79
CA TRP A 228 5.09 -9.87 10.91
C TRP A 228 4.18 -10.76 11.76
N GLN A 229 3.44 -10.14 12.67
CA GLN A 229 2.47 -10.84 13.50
C GLN A 229 1.27 -11.33 12.67
N ALA A 230 0.49 -12.26 13.22
CA ALA A 230 -0.76 -12.67 12.60
C ALA A 230 -1.72 -11.47 12.48
N PRO A 231 -2.30 -11.17 11.30
CA PRO A 231 -3.25 -10.08 11.13
C PRO A 231 -4.49 -10.25 12.01
N ARG A 232 -4.94 -9.15 12.63
CA ARG A 232 -6.14 -9.08 13.46
C ARG A 232 -7.17 -8.16 12.82
N ARG A 233 -8.43 -8.58 12.75
CA ARG A 233 -9.52 -7.75 12.23
C ARG A 233 -9.76 -6.57 13.16
N ILE A 234 -9.92 -5.38 12.60
CA ILE A 234 -10.24 -4.14 13.34
C ILE A 234 -11.54 -3.50 12.88
N MET A 235 -12.04 -3.85 11.70
CA MET A 235 -13.32 -3.36 11.17
C MET A 235 -13.95 -4.44 10.29
N ASP A 236 -15.26 -4.64 10.40
CA ASP A 236 -16.01 -5.54 9.54
C ASP A 236 -16.22 -4.94 8.14
N GLY A 237 -16.33 -5.77 7.10
CA GLY A 237 -16.52 -5.31 5.72
C GLY A 237 -17.77 -4.45 5.51
N ALA A 238 -18.87 -4.74 6.22
CA ALA A 238 -20.10 -3.96 6.13
C ALA A 238 -19.93 -2.55 6.73
N GLU A 239 -19.12 -2.43 7.79
CA GLU A 239 -18.78 -1.15 8.40
C GLU A 239 -17.79 -0.35 7.55
N ALA A 240 -16.75 -1.03 7.04
CA ALA A 240 -15.74 -0.44 6.17
C ALA A 240 -16.36 0.13 4.89
N ASN A 241 -17.31 -0.59 4.31
CA ASN A 241 -18.02 -0.23 3.07
C ASN A 241 -17.07 0.25 1.96
N GLY A 242 -15.91 -0.40 1.84
CA GLY A 242 -14.83 0.01 0.95
C GLY A 242 -13.53 -0.76 1.20
N TYR A 243 -12.55 -0.49 0.33
CA TYR A 243 -11.22 -1.08 0.33
C TYR A 243 -10.17 -0.03 0.68
N TYR A 244 -8.89 -0.41 0.58
CA TYR A 244 -7.73 0.49 0.72
C TYR A 244 -7.70 1.26 2.05
N PRO A 245 -7.52 0.56 3.19
CA PRO A 245 -7.32 1.20 4.46
C PRO A 245 -5.95 1.88 4.49
N GLN A 246 -5.90 3.15 4.87
CA GLN A 246 -4.66 3.90 5.05
C GLN A 246 -4.79 4.78 6.28
N VAL A 247 -3.69 5.06 6.97
CA VAL A 247 -3.67 6.10 8.00
C VAL A 247 -2.95 7.34 7.50
N VAL A 248 -3.32 8.50 8.02
CA VAL A 248 -2.51 9.71 7.94
C VAL A 248 -2.30 10.22 9.36
N GLY A 249 -1.04 10.31 9.78
CA GLY A 249 -0.71 10.87 11.08
C GLY A 249 -1.08 12.35 11.16
N GLN A 250 -1.39 12.81 12.38
CA GLN A 250 -1.93 14.15 12.63
C GLN A 250 -0.92 15.09 13.27
N GLY A 251 0.24 14.57 13.69
CA GLY A 251 1.31 15.37 14.28
C GLY A 251 2.12 16.15 13.23
N PRO A 252 2.85 17.20 13.64
CA PRO A 252 3.77 17.92 12.75
C PRO A 252 4.79 16.98 12.10
N GLY A 253 4.84 16.98 10.76
CA GLY A 253 5.74 16.14 9.96
C GLY A 253 5.32 14.66 9.87
N GLU A 254 4.16 14.29 10.44
CA GLU A 254 3.54 13.00 10.19
C GLU A 254 2.91 12.93 8.78
N SER A 255 2.65 11.71 8.33
CA SER A 255 2.16 11.43 6.98
C SER A 255 1.49 10.06 6.92
N ASP A 256 1.29 9.54 5.71
CA ASP A 256 0.86 8.17 5.45
C ASP A 256 1.90 7.10 5.79
N SER A 257 3.17 7.49 5.93
CA SER A 257 4.30 6.59 6.24
C SER A 257 4.87 6.80 7.66
N LEU A 258 4.34 7.78 8.40
CA LEU A 258 4.74 8.11 9.77
C LEU A 258 3.53 8.56 10.59
N ALA A 259 3.20 7.84 11.67
CA ALA A 259 2.07 8.19 12.53
C ALA A 259 2.37 8.01 14.02
N GLY A 260 1.67 8.77 14.86
CA GLY A 260 1.78 8.74 16.32
C GLY A 260 0.83 7.76 17.01
N GLU A 261 0.46 8.07 18.25
CA GLU A 261 -0.50 7.30 19.06
C GLU A 261 -1.90 7.29 18.45
N THR A 262 -2.28 8.36 17.76
CA THR A 262 -3.55 8.50 17.06
C THR A 262 -3.34 8.98 15.64
N ALA A 263 -4.09 8.42 14.68
CA ALA A 263 -4.04 8.81 13.28
C ALA A 263 -5.45 8.85 12.67
N ARG A 264 -5.62 9.61 11.57
CA ARG A 264 -6.85 9.51 10.77
C ARG A 264 -6.83 8.23 9.96
N LEU A 265 -7.88 7.43 10.06
CA LEU A 265 -8.11 6.27 9.20
C LEU A 265 -8.91 6.70 7.98
N PHE A 266 -8.42 6.34 6.80
CA PHE A 266 -9.07 6.45 5.52
C PHE A 266 -9.46 5.06 5.03
N VAL A 267 -10.67 4.93 4.50
CA VAL A 267 -11.14 3.74 3.79
C VAL A 267 -11.77 4.23 2.49
N HIS A 268 -11.34 3.69 1.36
CA HIS A 268 -11.78 4.12 0.03
C HIS A 268 -11.61 5.64 -0.17
N GLY A 269 -10.48 6.19 0.31
CA GLY A 269 -10.19 7.63 0.22
C GLY A 269 -11.05 8.53 1.12
N VAL A 270 -11.92 7.97 1.97
CA VAL A 270 -12.77 8.74 2.90
C VAL A 270 -12.31 8.50 4.33
N SER A 271 -12.03 9.58 5.07
CA SER A 271 -11.76 9.51 6.51
C SER A 271 -13.01 9.85 7.30
N ARG A 272 -13.51 8.89 8.07
CA ARG A 272 -14.59 9.06 9.07
C ARG A 272 -14.16 8.67 10.48
N TRP A 273 -12.95 8.14 10.63
CA TRP A 273 -12.52 7.52 11.86
C TRP A 273 -11.13 7.97 12.29
N LEU A 274 -10.92 7.94 13.59
CA LEU A 274 -9.59 7.94 14.20
C LEU A 274 -9.23 6.53 14.61
N ILE A 275 -7.97 6.14 14.41
CA ILE A 275 -7.42 4.91 14.97
C ILE A 275 -6.46 5.26 16.11
N SER A 276 -6.59 4.55 17.24
CA SER A 276 -5.73 4.70 18.42
C SER A 276 -4.89 3.44 18.64
N PHE A 277 -3.60 3.63 18.82
CA PHE A 277 -2.63 2.56 19.03
C PHE A 277 -2.30 2.41 20.51
N LEU A 278 -2.47 1.21 21.08
CA LEU A 278 -2.23 0.98 22.51
C LEU A 278 -0.87 0.32 22.80
N PRO A 279 -0.27 0.57 23.99
CA PRO A 279 0.98 -0.05 24.39
C PRO A 279 1.00 -1.57 24.21
N GLY A 280 2.14 -2.10 23.76
CA GLY A 280 2.32 -3.54 23.51
C GLY A 280 1.76 -4.04 22.17
N GLY A 281 1.22 -3.16 21.31
CA GLY A 281 0.59 -3.57 20.06
C GLY A 281 -0.75 -4.30 20.27
N ALA A 282 -1.30 -4.21 21.49
CA ALA A 282 -2.64 -4.67 21.76
C ALA A 282 -3.62 -3.79 20.97
N VAL A 283 -4.44 -4.41 20.13
CA VAL A 283 -5.65 -3.76 19.63
C VAL A 283 -6.63 -3.74 20.81
N GLY A 284 -7.07 -2.55 21.23
CA GLY A 284 -8.14 -2.41 22.23
C GLY A 284 -9.43 -3.07 21.76
N GLU A 285 -10.44 -3.18 22.63
CA GLU A 285 -11.74 -3.76 22.24
C GLU A 285 -12.40 -2.98 21.08
N ASP A 286 -12.11 -1.67 20.98
CA ASP A 286 -12.51 -0.82 19.85
C ASP A 286 -11.40 0.20 19.52
N PRO A 287 -10.44 -0.15 18.64
CA PRO A 287 -9.30 0.73 18.32
C PRO A 287 -9.71 1.90 17.41
N ILE A 288 -10.92 1.88 16.86
CA ILE A 288 -11.40 2.81 15.85
C ILE A 288 -12.57 3.59 16.43
N VAL A 289 -12.47 4.91 16.44
CA VAL A 289 -13.55 5.78 16.91
C VAL A 289 -14.13 6.53 15.72
N ASP A 290 -15.44 6.40 15.49
CA ASP A 290 -16.19 7.19 14.51
C ASP A 290 -16.19 8.67 14.92
N ASP A 291 -15.49 9.50 14.15
CA ASP A 291 -15.30 10.94 14.39
C ASP A 291 -16.65 11.68 14.35
N SER A 292 -17.63 11.16 13.61
CA SER A 292 -18.99 11.74 13.57
C SER A 292 -19.77 11.58 14.88
N ARG A 293 -19.29 10.72 15.78
CA ARG A 293 -19.86 10.49 17.11
C ARG A 293 -19.07 11.16 18.22
N ILE A 294 -17.94 11.79 17.92
CA ILE A 294 -17.21 12.62 18.88
C ILE A 294 -18.02 13.90 19.07
N PRO A 295 -18.52 14.20 20.29
CA PRO A 295 -19.21 15.45 20.54
C PRO A 295 -18.31 16.60 20.11
N THR A 296 -18.78 17.44 19.18
CA THR A 296 -18.09 18.68 18.89
C THR A 296 -17.92 19.44 20.20
N ALA A 297 -16.69 19.91 20.46
CA ALA A 297 -16.47 20.79 21.60
C ALA A 297 -17.55 21.89 21.56
N PRO A 298 -18.24 22.17 22.68
CA PRO A 298 -19.25 23.21 22.68
C PRO A 298 -18.60 24.49 22.14
N PRO A 299 -19.31 25.26 21.30
CA PRO A 299 -18.77 26.50 20.78
C PRO A 299 -18.24 27.31 21.96
N VAL A 300 -16.99 27.75 21.87
CA VAL A 300 -16.40 28.63 22.88
C VAL A 300 -17.34 29.82 22.99
N ALA A 301 -18.00 29.93 24.15
CA ALA A 301 -18.91 31.01 24.43
C ALA A 301 -18.09 32.31 24.54
N GLY A 302 -18.03 33.04 23.43
CA GLY A 302 -17.87 34.50 23.30
C GLY A 302 -16.65 35.18 23.91
N GLN A 303 -15.89 35.88 23.08
CA GLN A 303 -15.44 37.26 23.28
C GLN A 303 -14.78 37.82 22.02
#